data_AF-A0A7S4W526-F1
#
_entry.id   AF-A0A7S4W526-F1
#
_cell.length_a   1.000
_cell.length_b   1.000
_cell.length_c   1.000
_cell.angle_alpha   90.00
_cell.angle_beta   90.00
_cell.angle_gamma   90.00
#
_symmetry.space_group_name_H-M   'P 1'
#
loop_
_entity.id
_entity.type
_entity.pdbx_description
1 polymer ?
#
loop_
_entity_poly.entity_id
_entity_poly.type
_entity_poly.pdbx_seq_one_letter_code
_entity_poly.pdbx_strand_id
1 'polypeptide(L)'
;GAPAGGPADLGLLDIFGGGTAPAAAPAAAAQEAPPIVAFEKAGLRVVMHCRREPDGSGTITARFCNSLDAPMTNFVFEAAVPKYVRLTMQPATGQILPPHTDLVTQTMAVANTTNGEKGLIMRLRIGYVLNGSPVQEMAQVGSFPPGF
;
A
#
# COMPACT_ATOMS: atom_id res chain seq x y z
N GLY A 1 -47.08 -29.22 62.35
CA GLY A 1 -47.84 -28.30 61.48
C GLY A 1 -46.93 -27.84 60.38
N ALA A 2 -47.37 -27.99 59.12
CA ALA A 2 -46.71 -27.58 57.87
C ALA A 2 -46.75 -26.02 57.70
N PRO A 3 -46.34 -25.36 56.57
CA PRO A 3 -45.99 -25.90 55.23
C PRO A 3 -44.90 -25.15 54.38
N ALA A 4 -44.68 -25.69 53.17
CA ALA A 4 -44.43 -25.05 51.84
C ALA A 4 -43.23 -24.09 51.63
N GLY A 5 -42.55 -24.03 50.47
CA GLY A 5 -42.73 -24.68 49.16
C GLY A 5 -41.83 -24.01 48.10
N GLY A 6 -41.65 -24.69 46.95
CA GLY A 6 -41.45 -24.05 45.63
C GLY A 6 -40.02 -24.03 45.02
N PRO A 7 -39.90 -24.09 43.67
CA PRO A 7 -38.72 -24.60 42.95
C PRO A 7 -37.89 -23.56 42.17
N ALA A 8 -36.71 -24.02 41.72
CA ALA A 8 -35.91 -23.62 40.55
C ALA A 8 -35.37 -22.18 40.45
N ASP A 9 -34.04 -22.08 40.34
CA ASP A 9 -33.44 -21.31 39.23
C ASP A 9 -32.08 -21.91 38.82
N LEU A 10 -31.97 -22.23 37.54
CA LEU A 10 -30.77 -22.71 36.86
C LEU A 10 -29.97 -21.48 36.39
N GLY A 11 -28.86 -21.19 37.07
CA GLY A 11 -27.94 -20.10 36.70
C GLY A 11 -26.52 -20.61 36.43
N LEU A 12 -26.37 -21.31 35.30
CA LEU A 12 -25.12 -21.45 34.54
C LEU A 12 -24.59 -20.05 34.18
N LEU A 13 -23.26 -19.88 34.03
CA LEU A 13 -22.47 -18.67 33.68
C LEU A 13 -21.81 -18.04 34.93
N ASP A 14 -20.50 -17.81 35.05
CA ASP A 14 -19.49 -17.57 34.03
C ASP A 14 -18.09 -17.73 34.68
N ILE A 15 -17.36 -18.78 34.31
CA ILE A 15 -16.03 -19.15 34.83
C ILE A 15 -14.90 -18.78 33.85
N PHE A 16 -15.07 -17.73 33.04
CA PHE A 16 -14.04 -17.27 32.10
C PHE A 16 -13.91 -15.74 32.12
N GLY A 17 -13.47 -15.21 33.26
CA GLY A 17 -12.92 -13.86 33.37
C GLY A 17 -11.53 -13.77 32.73
N GLY A 18 -11.45 -13.98 31.40
CA GLY A 18 -10.26 -13.73 30.60
C GLY A 18 -9.96 -12.24 30.60
N GLY A 19 -8.81 -11.86 31.17
CA GLY A 19 -8.33 -10.48 31.20
C GLY A 19 -8.24 -9.91 29.79
N THR A 20 -9.10 -8.94 29.49
CA THR A 20 -8.97 -8.11 28.30
C THR A 20 -7.72 -7.24 28.48
N ALA A 21 -6.67 -7.53 27.70
CA ALA A 21 -5.59 -6.59 27.47
C ALA A 21 -6.20 -5.26 26.98
N PRO A 22 -5.72 -4.10 27.45
CA PRO A 22 -6.24 -2.83 26.97
C PRO A 22 -5.86 -2.69 25.50
N ALA A 23 -6.88 -2.62 24.64
CA ALA A 23 -6.75 -2.20 23.27
C ALA A 23 -6.11 -0.80 23.28
N ALA A 24 -4.91 -0.69 22.71
CA ALA A 24 -4.28 0.59 22.45
C ALA A 24 -5.23 1.44 21.60
N ALA A 25 -5.65 2.58 22.13
CA ALA A 25 -6.41 3.59 21.40
C ALA A 25 -5.62 4.05 20.16
N PRO A 26 -6.22 4.17 18.97
CA PRO A 26 -5.53 4.77 17.86
C PRO A 26 -5.51 6.29 18.10
N ALA A 27 -4.35 6.81 18.50
CA ALA A 27 -3.99 8.19 18.16
C ALA A 27 -4.20 8.34 16.65
N ALA A 28 -4.82 9.43 16.20
CA ALA A 28 -5.15 9.71 14.80
C ALA A 28 -4.01 9.30 13.83
N ALA A 29 -4.08 8.06 13.35
CA ALA A 29 -2.98 7.40 12.65
C ALA A 29 -3.28 7.47 11.16
N ALA A 30 -2.27 7.84 10.38
CA ALA A 30 -2.32 7.82 8.93
C ALA A 30 -2.95 6.51 8.45
N GLN A 31 -3.96 6.62 7.59
CA GLN A 31 -4.70 5.46 7.09
C GLN A 31 -3.84 4.79 6.01
N GLU A 32 -3.30 3.62 6.36
CA GLU A 32 -2.53 2.78 5.43
C GLU A 32 -3.50 1.88 4.68
N ALA A 33 -3.51 2.01 3.36
CA ALA A 33 -4.38 1.24 2.49
C ALA A 33 -3.72 -0.09 2.08
N PRO A 34 -4.50 -1.09 1.62
CA PRO A 34 -3.93 -2.30 1.05
C PRO A 34 -2.95 -1.97 -0.09
N PRO A 35 -1.84 -2.71 -0.22
CA PRO A 35 -0.88 -2.48 -1.29
C PRO A 35 -1.50 -2.78 -2.66
N ILE A 36 -1.10 -2.00 -3.66
CA ILE A 36 -1.58 -2.12 -5.03
C ILE A 36 -0.47 -2.72 -5.89
N VAL A 37 -0.79 -3.77 -6.64
CA VAL A 37 0.10 -4.25 -7.71
C VAL A 37 -0.10 -3.35 -8.92
N ALA A 38 0.82 -2.40 -9.09
CA ALA A 38 0.77 -1.38 -10.13
C ALA A 38 1.24 -1.90 -11.50
N PHE A 39 2.13 -2.88 -11.48
CA PHE A 39 2.68 -3.53 -12.67
C PHE A 39 3.23 -4.90 -12.31
N GLU A 40 3.03 -5.90 -13.17
CA GLU A 40 3.65 -7.22 -13.03
C GLU A 40 3.80 -7.87 -14.40
N LYS A 41 5.04 -7.97 -14.89
CA LYS A 41 5.35 -8.58 -16.19
C LYS A 41 6.85 -8.90 -16.28
N ALA A 42 7.19 -9.99 -16.96
CA ALA A 42 8.56 -10.37 -17.30
C ALA A 42 9.53 -10.35 -16.08
N GLY A 43 9.03 -10.81 -14.93
CA GLY A 43 9.80 -10.88 -13.68
C GLY A 43 10.00 -9.56 -12.93
N LEU A 44 9.50 -8.43 -13.47
CA LEU A 44 9.39 -7.18 -12.73
C LEU A 44 7.99 -7.06 -12.13
N ARG A 45 7.93 -6.79 -10.83
CA ARG A 45 6.69 -6.43 -10.11
C ARG A 45 6.86 -5.09 -9.40
N VAL A 46 5.88 -4.22 -9.52
CA VAL A 46 5.84 -2.91 -8.83
C VAL A 46 4.66 -2.91 -7.88
N VAL A 47 4.95 -2.79 -6.59
CA VAL A 47 3.95 -2.75 -5.52
C VAL A 47 3.93 -1.35 -4.91
N MET A 48 2.76 -0.71 -4.89
CA MET A 48 2.57 0.62 -4.34
C MET A 48 1.88 0.54 -2.99
N HIS A 49 2.54 1.12 -1.98
CA HIS A 49 1.99 1.31 -0.65
C HIS A 49 1.50 2.75 -0.52
N CYS A 50 0.21 2.92 -0.28
CA CYS A 50 -0.42 4.23 -0.20
C CYS A 50 -0.72 4.59 1.26
N ARG A 51 -0.24 5.76 1.68
CA ARG A 51 -0.48 6.34 2.99
C ARG A 51 -1.06 7.72 2.83
N ARG A 52 -2.16 8.01 3.53
CA ARG A 52 -2.76 9.34 3.53
C ARG A 52 -2.33 10.15 4.74
N GLU A 53 -2.03 11.41 4.53
CA GLU A 53 -1.67 12.36 5.57
C GLU A 53 -2.89 13.20 6.01
N PRO A 54 -2.92 13.67 7.28
CA PRO A 54 -4.02 14.49 7.81
C PRO A 54 -4.23 15.83 7.09
N ASP A 55 -3.19 16.33 6.42
CA ASP A 55 -3.23 17.58 5.65
C ASP A 55 -3.90 17.43 4.26
N GLY A 56 -4.35 16.21 3.93
CA GLY A 56 -4.99 15.89 2.67
C GLY A 56 -4.02 15.50 1.55
N SER A 57 -2.71 15.54 1.81
CA SER A 57 -1.72 14.94 0.92
C SER A 57 -1.67 13.41 1.08
N GLY A 58 -1.00 12.76 0.13
CA GLY A 58 -0.81 11.32 0.12
C GLY A 58 0.63 10.97 -0.23
N THR A 59 1.22 10.05 0.51
CA THR A 59 2.51 9.44 0.19
C THR A 59 2.31 8.07 -0.46
N ILE A 60 2.99 7.83 -1.57
CA ILE A 60 3.03 6.53 -2.24
C ILE A 60 4.47 6.03 -2.23
N THR A 61 4.72 4.85 -1.68
CA THR A 61 6.00 4.17 -1.76
C THR A 61 5.90 3.02 -2.74
N ALA A 62 6.57 3.16 -3.89
CA ALA A 62 6.72 2.08 -4.84
C ALA A 62 7.89 1.18 -4.42
N ARG A 63 7.64 -0.14 -4.31
CA ARG A 63 8.65 -1.19 -4.16
C ARG A 63 8.79 -1.92 -5.49
N PHE A 64 10.03 -2.12 -5.92
CA PHE A 64 10.33 -2.80 -7.17
C PHE A 64 10.93 -4.16 -6.88
N CYS A 65 10.23 -5.21 -7.28
CA CYS A 65 10.64 -6.59 -7.08
C CYS A 65 11.14 -7.19 -8.39
N ASN A 66 12.35 -7.75 -8.37
CA ASN A 66 12.90 -8.52 -9.49
C ASN A 66 12.90 -10.00 -9.10
N SER A 67 12.14 -10.83 -9.80
CA SER A 67 12.09 -12.29 -9.59
C SER A 67 12.95 -13.11 -10.56
N LEU A 68 13.76 -12.44 -11.39
CA LEU A 68 14.69 -13.08 -12.32
C LEU A 68 16.04 -13.34 -11.65
N ASP A 69 16.82 -14.24 -12.26
CA ASP A 69 18.21 -14.53 -11.87
C ASP A 69 19.22 -13.47 -12.33
N ALA A 70 18.78 -12.48 -13.12
CA ALA A 70 19.62 -11.43 -13.69
C ALA A 70 19.24 -10.04 -13.14
N PRO A 71 20.21 -9.14 -12.90
CA PRO A 71 19.93 -7.80 -12.43
C PRO A 71 19.29 -6.96 -13.54
N MET A 72 18.37 -6.07 -13.16
CA MET A 72 17.84 -5.03 -14.04
C MET A 72 18.60 -3.73 -13.75
N THR A 73 19.44 -3.28 -14.68
CA THR A 73 20.29 -2.09 -14.51
C THR A 73 19.71 -0.87 -15.23
N ASN A 74 20.24 0.32 -14.94
CA ASN A 74 19.72 1.58 -15.48
C ASN A 74 18.20 1.71 -15.29
N PHE A 75 17.73 1.28 -14.12
CA PHE A 75 16.32 1.28 -13.80
C PHE A 75 15.83 2.72 -13.65
N VAL A 76 14.81 3.06 -14.44
CA VAL A 76 14.15 4.36 -14.45
C VAL A 76 12.66 4.13 -14.30
N PHE A 77 12.07 4.83 -13.33
CA PHE A 77 10.63 4.79 -13.08
C PHE A 77 10.07 6.21 -13.16
N GLU A 78 9.21 6.42 -14.15
CA GLU A 78 8.52 7.68 -14.38
C GLU A 78 7.01 7.48 -14.19
N ALA A 79 6.36 8.49 -13.62
CA ALA A 79 4.92 8.51 -13.47
C ALA A 79 4.36 9.85 -13.94
N ALA A 80 3.25 9.80 -14.68
CA ALA A 80 2.47 10.95 -15.08
C ALA A 80 1.08 10.86 -14.45
N VAL A 81 0.60 12.00 -13.96
CA VAL A 81 -0.73 12.14 -13.33
C VAL A 81 -1.56 13.19 -14.07
N PRO A 82 -2.90 13.16 -13.96
CA PRO A 82 -3.79 14.19 -14.44
C PRO A 82 -3.46 15.57 -13.86
N LYS A 83 -3.86 16.64 -14.57
CA LYS A 83 -3.60 18.03 -14.17
C LYS A 83 -4.16 18.44 -12.80
N TYR A 84 -5.19 17.75 -12.31
CA TYR A 84 -5.80 17.99 -11.01
C TYR A 84 -5.05 17.32 -9.84
N VAL A 85 -3.96 16.61 -10.15
CA VAL A 85 -3.07 15.99 -9.18
C VAL A 85 -1.68 16.58 -9.36
N ARG A 86 -1.05 16.96 -8.25
CA ARG A 86 0.38 17.27 -8.22
C ARG A 86 1.12 16.02 -7.75
N LEU A 87 2.13 15.61 -8.52
CA LEU A 87 3.00 14.49 -8.19
C LEU A 87 4.43 15.02 -8.05
N THR A 88 5.10 14.64 -6.96
CA THR A 88 6.53 14.89 -6.77
C THR A 88 7.21 13.57 -6.50
N MET A 89 8.08 13.17 -7.44
CA MET A 89 8.87 11.95 -7.31
C MET A 89 10.18 12.26 -6.59
N GLN A 90 10.44 11.55 -5.49
CA GLN A 90 11.78 11.52 -4.90
C GLN A 90 12.69 10.60 -5.72
N PRO A 91 14.02 10.77 -5.63
CA PRO A 91 14.96 9.81 -6.22
C PRO A 91 14.70 8.39 -5.72
N ALA A 92 14.85 7.39 -6.60
CA ALA A 92 14.84 6.00 -6.18
C ALA A 92 16.06 5.71 -5.27
N THR A 93 15.92 4.73 -4.37
CA THR A 93 17.02 4.32 -3.49
C THR A 93 18.17 3.65 -4.24
N GLY A 94 17.95 3.25 -5.49
CA GLY A 94 18.95 2.70 -6.39
C GLY A 94 18.44 2.62 -7.83
N GLN A 95 19.35 2.43 -8.78
CA GLN A 95 19.04 2.26 -10.21
C GLN A 95 19.38 0.86 -10.74
N ILE A 96 19.62 -0.09 -9.82
CA ILE A 96 19.85 -1.49 -10.13
C ILE A 96 18.90 -2.29 -9.26
N LEU A 97 18.06 -3.13 -9.87
CA LEU A 97 17.23 -4.09 -9.14
C LEU A 97 17.97 -5.44 -9.08
N PRO A 98 18.50 -5.84 -7.91
CA PRO A 98 19.19 -7.11 -7.77
C PRO A 98 18.24 -8.30 -7.98
N PRO A 99 18.75 -9.43 -8.50
CA PRO A 99 17.98 -10.68 -8.61
C PRO A 99 17.30 -11.06 -7.31
N HIS A 100 16.05 -11.53 -7.36
CA HIS A 100 15.29 -12.07 -6.22
C HIS A 100 15.16 -11.14 -5.01
N THR A 101 15.05 -9.82 -5.23
CA THR A 101 14.91 -8.83 -4.14
C THR A 101 13.85 -7.77 -4.42
N ASP A 102 13.45 -7.05 -3.36
CA ASP A 102 12.53 -5.90 -3.38
C ASP A 102 13.13 -4.65 -2.68
N LEU A 103 14.46 -4.55 -2.62
CA LEU A 103 15.18 -3.55 -1.82
C LEU A 103 15.12 -2.13 -2.38
N VAL A 104 14.88 -1.99 -3.69
CA VAL A 104 14.80 -0.68 -4.33
C VAL A 104 13.39 -0.14 -4.21
N THR A 105 13.30 1.09 -3.71
CA THR A 105 12.04 1.77 -3.52
C THR A 105 12.12 3.19 -4.05
N GLN A 106 10.96 3.78 -4.31
CA GLN A 106 10.85 5.18 -4.68
C GLN A 106 9.60 5.77 -4.05
N THR A 107 9.79 6.88 -3.34
CA THR A 107 8.70 7.59 -2.67
C THR A 107 8.19 8.73 -3.53
N MET A 108 6.88 8.91 -3.51
CA MET A 108 6.15 9.88 -4.29
C MET A 108 5.17 10.62 -3.38
N ALA A 109 5.23 11.94 -3.40
CA ALA A 109 4.21 12.77 -2.75
C ALA A 109 3.14 13.14 -3.77
N VAL A 110 1.88 13.02 -3.36
CA VAL A 110 0.70 13.25 -4.18
C VAL A 110 -0.21 14.24 -3.47
N ALA A 111 -0.69 15.24 -4.20
CA ALA A 111 -1.71 16.15 -3.71
C ALA A 111 -2.84 16.27 -4.75
N ASN A 112 -4.03 15.82 -4.37
CA ASN A 112 -5.22 15.89 -5.22
C ASN A 112 -6.01 17.16 -4.92
N THR A 113 -6.15 18.05 -5.91
CA THR A 113 -6.83 19.34 -5.73
C THR A 113 -8.36 19.26 -5.79
N THR A 114 -8.93 18.07 -5.99
CA THR A 114 -10.39 17.84 -6.06
C THR A 114 -10.96 17.31 -4.74
N ASN A 115 -10.19 17.34 -3.66
CA ASN A 115 -10.57 16.76 -2.36
C ASN A 115 -11.01 15.29 -2.45
N GLY A 116 -10.49 14.54 -3.43
CA GLY A 116 -10.80 13.12 -3.64
C GLY A 116 -12.09 12.84 -4.41
N GLU A 117 -12.76 13.85 -4.97
CA GLU A 117 -13.94 13.66 -5.83
C GLU A 117 -13.57 12.92 -7.13
N LYS A 118 -12.39 13.22 -7.69
CA LYS A 118 -11.81 12.49 -8.81
C LYS A 118 -10.64 11.65 -8.31
N GLY A 119 -10.74 10.34 -8.48
CA GLY A 119 -9.66 9.43 -8.10
C GLY A 119 -8.38 9.66 -8.90
N LEU A 120 -7.26 9.27 -8.31
CA LEU A 120 -5.96 9.22 -8.96
C LEU A 120 -5.97 8.18 -10.07
N ILE A 121 -5.49 8.61 -11.24
CA ILE A 121 -5.07 7.71 -12.30
C ILE A 121 -3.60 8.04 -12.55
N MET A 122 -2.75 7.03 -12.61
CA MET A 122 -1.34 7.20 -12.82
C MET A 122 -0.88 6.40 -14.03
N ARG A 123 -0.13 7.04 -14.91
CA ARG A 123 0.46 6.40 -16.08
C ARG A 123 1.94 6.22 -15.83
N LEU A 124 2.37 4.97 -15.81
CA LEU A 124 3.72 4.55 -15.51
C LEU A 124 4.50 4.35 -16.80
N ARG A 125 5.77 4.72 -16.76
CA ARG A 125 6.77 4.35 -17.75
C ARG A 125 7.98 3.80 -17.02
N ILE A 126 8.36 2.58 -17.36
CA ILE A 126 9.41 1.84 -16.69
C ILE A 126 10.47 1.51 -17.74
N GLY A 127 11.71 1.86 -17.48
CA GLY A 127 12.85 1.54 -18.33
C GLY A 127 13.91 0.80 -17.53
N TYR A 128 14.54 -0.20 -18.13
CA TYR A 128 15.69 -0.90 -17.55
C TYR A 128 16.47 -1.64 -18.63
N VAL A 129 17.65 -2.13 -18.29
CA VAL A 129 18.47 -3.01 -19.12
C VAL A 129 18.53 -4.38 -18.46
N LEU A 130 18.19 -5.42 -19.21
CA LEU A 130 18.25 -6.82 -18.78
C LEU A 130 19.13 -7.58 -19.75
N ASN A 131 20.19 -8.23 -19.25
CA ASN A 131 21.16 -8.98 -20.06
C ASN A 131 21.70 -8.17 -21.27
N GLY A 132 21.98 -6.88 -21.06
CA GLY A 132 22.47 -5.97 -22.10
C GLY A 132 21.42 -5.43 -23.07
N SER A 133 20.16 -5.88 -22.97
CA SER A 133 19.06 -5.41 -23.82
C SER A 133 18.18 -4.39 -23.09
N PRO A 134 17.91 -3.20 -23.69
CA PRO A 134 17.00 -2.24 -23.10
C PRO A 134 15.55 -2.74 -23.20
N VAL A 135 14.81 -2.59 -22.12
CA VAL A 135 13.39 -2.90 -21.99
C VAL A 135 12.64 -1.65 -21.57
N GLN A 136 11.48 -1.41 -22.17
CA GLN A 136 10.59 -0.33 -21.80
C GLN A 136 9.17 -0.82 -21.69
N GLU A 137 8.53 -0.53 -20.56
CA GLU A 137 7.16 -0.93 -20.25
C GLU A 137 6.32 0.30 -19.92
N MET A 138 5.02 0.20 -20.18
CA MET A 138 4.04 1.22 -19.81
C MET A 138 2.84 0.56 -19.16
N ALA A 139 2.30 1.22 -18.14
CA ALA A 139 1.11 0.75 -17.45
C ALA A 139 0.24 1.93 -17.01
N GLN A 140 -1.05 1.65 -16.79
CA GLN A 140 -1.97 2.60 -16.20
C GLN A 140 -2.55 1.99 -14.93
N VAL A 141 -2.52 2.75 -13.85
CA VAL A 141 -3.01 2.36 -12.53
C VAL A 141 -4.14 3.31 -12.16
N GLY A 142 -5.31 2.76 -11.84
CA GLY A 142 -6.47 3.53 -11.37
C GLY A 142 -7.11 2.95 -10.11
N SER A 143 -6.50 1.92 -9.52
CA SER A 143 -6.98 1.20 -8.34
C SER A 143 -6.52 1.83 -7.02
N PHE A 144 -6.26 3.14 -7.03
CA PHE A 144 -5.82 3.87 -5.84
C PHE A 144 -6.95 3.95 -4.80
N PRO A 145 -6.61 4.01 -3.50
CA PRO A 145 -7.61 4.10 -2.45
C PRO A 145 -8.36 5.44 -2.52
N PRO A 146 -9.56 5.54 -1.93
CA PRO A 146 -10.32 6.78 -1.88
C PRO A 146 -9.51 7.93 -1.28
N GLY A 147 -9.56 9.10 -1.92
CA GLY A 147 -8.87 10.31 -1.47
C GLY A 147 -7.49 10.55 -2.08
N PHE A 148 -6.99 9.61 -2.88
CA PHE A 148 -5.87 9.85 -3.81
C PHE A 148 -6.39 10.38 -5.14
#